data_AF-A0A0L7KLK3-F1
#
_entry.id   AF-A0A0L7KLK3-F1
#
_cell.length_a   1.000
_cell.length_b   1.000
_cell.length_c   1.000
_cell.angle_alpha   90.00
_cell.angle_beta   90.00
_cell.angle_gamma   90.00
#
_symmetry.space_group_name_H-M   'P 1'
#
loop_
_entity.id
_entity.type
_entity.pdbx_description
1 polymer ?
#
loop_
_entity_poly.entity_id
_entity_poly.type
_entity_poly.pdbx_seq_one_letter_code
_entity_poly.pdbx_strand_id
1 'polypeptide(L)'
;VYNDIIELHTYSTQILKYLDNIQKLKGDCNDLVKDCKELRELSTALYDLKIQITSVINRENDISNNIDIVSNKLNEIDAIQYNFEKYKEIFDNVEEYKTLDDTKNAYIVKKAEILKNVDINKTKEDLDIYFNDLDELEKSLTLSSNEMEIKTIVQNSYNSFSDINKNINDIDKEMKTLIPMLDELLNEGHNIDISLYNFIIRNIQIKIGNDIKNIREQENDTNICFEYIQNNYNFIKSDISIFNKYDDHIKVDNYISNNIDVVNKHNSLLSEHVINATNIIENIMTSIVEINEDTEMNSLEETQDKLLELYENF
;
A
#
# COMPACT_ATOMS: atom_id res chain seq x y z
N VAL A 1 73.78 -71.97 42.77
CA VAL A 1 73.04 -71.16 43.76
C VAL A 1 73.56 -69.72 43.81
N TYR A 2 74.80 -69.46 44.24
CA TYR A 2 75.30 -68.07 44.38
C TYR A 2 75.45 -67.32 43.04
N ASN A 3 75.98 -67.97 42.01
CA ASN A 3 76.08 -67.37 40.67
C ASN A 3 74.70 -67.13 40.02
N ASP A 4 73.76 -68.05 40.20
CA ASP A 4 72.39 -67.91 39.70
C ASP A 4 71.67 -66.71 40.33
N ILE A 5 71.95 -66.42 41.62
CA ILE A 5 71.41 -65.26 42.34
C ILE A 5 71.98 -63.94 41.78
N ILE A 6 73.28 -63.89 41.47
CA ILE A 6 73.92 -62.70 40.87
C ILE A 6 73.37 -62.44 39.47
N GLU A 7 73.17 -63.49 38.69
CA GLU A 7 72.63 -63.39 37.33
C GLU A 7 71.17 -62.90 37.35
N LEU A 8 70.32 -63.47 38.22
CA LEU A 8 68.95 -63.01 38.46
C LEU A 8 68.88 -61.56 38.96
N HIS A 9 69.81 -61.15 39.82
CA HIS A 9 69.89 -59.77 40.30
C HIS A 9 70.28 -58.81 39.18
N THR A 10 71.17 -59.23 38.29
CA THR A 10 71.59 -58.45 37.11
C THR A 10 70.42 -58.28 36.13
N TYR A 11 69.68 -59.35 35.83
CA TYR A 11 68.47 -59.29 35.01
C TYR A 11 67.38 -58.41 35.65
N SER A 12 67.13 -58.54 36.95
CA SER A 12 66.15 -57.70 37.66
C SER A 12 66.53 -56.22 37.62
N THR A 13 67.81 -55.91 37.74
CA THR A 13 68.30 -54.52 37.66
C THR A 13 68.17 -53.95 36.25
N GLN A 14 68.42 -54.77 35.22
CA GLN A 14 68.17 -54.37 33.83
C GLN A 14 66.68 -54.16 33.56
N ILE A 15 65.80 -55.03 34.06
CA ILE A 15 64.34 -54.88 33.94
C ILE A 15 63.86 -53.61 34.64
N LEU A 16 64.32 -53.34 35.87
CA LEU A 16 63.99 -52.12 36.61
C LEU A 16 64.45 -50.86 35.88
N LYS A 17 65.61 -50.88 35.21
CA LYS A 17 66.10 -49.75 34.42
C LYS A 17 65.18 -49.38 33.25
N TYR A 18 64.43 -50.34 32.71
CA TYR A 18 63.46 -50.08 31.63
C TYR A 18 62.05 -49.73 32.16
N LEU A 19 61.74 -50.04 33.43
CA LEU A 19 60.41 -49.78 34.02
C LEU A 19 60.09 -48.29 34.08
N ASP A 20 61.05 -47.46 34.49
CA ASP A 20 60.88 -45.99 34.57
C ASP A 20 60.59 -45.39 33.19
N ASN A 21 61.28 -45.88 32.15
CA ASN A 21 61.02 -45.47 30.76
C ASN A 21 59.64 -45.90 30.27
N ILE A 22 59.18 -47.12 30.61
CA ILE A 22 57.83 -47.59 30.26
C ILE A 22 56.75 -46.76 30.96
N GLN A 23 56.94 -46.41 32.23
CA GLN A 23 56.00 -45.56 32.97
C GLN A 23 55.95 -44.14 32.41
N LYS A 24 57.10 -43.57 32.04
CA LYS A 24 57.16 -42.27 31.37
C LYS A 24 56.43 -42.29 30.02
N LEU A 25 56.71 -43.28 29.16
CA LEU A 25 56.02 -43.45 27.87
C LEU A 25 54.50 -43.64 28.04
N LYS A 26 54.06 -44.34 29.08
CA LYS A 26 52.63 -44.47 29.40
C LYS A 26 52.01 -43.11 29.79
N GLY A 27 52.74 -42.28 30.53
CA GLY A 27 52.35 -40.90 30.83
C GLY A 27 52.21 -40.08 29.55
N ASP A 28 53.26 -40.04 28.73
CA ASP A 28 53.28 -39.32 27.46
C ASP A 28 52.14 -39.77 26.51
N CYS A 29 51.85 -41.08 26.44
CA CYS A 29 50.73 -41.62 25.67
C CYS A 29 49.35 -41.18 26.21
N ASN A 30 49.16 -41.09 27.52
CA ASN A 30 47.90 -40.66 28.10
C ASN A 30 47.62 -39.17 27.82
N ASP A 31 48.66 -38.34 27.89
CA ASP A 31 48.56 -36.91 27.55
C ASP A 31 48.20 -36.75 26.06
N LEU A 32 48.86 -37.50 25.16
CA LEU A 32 48.56 -37.47 23.73
C LEU A 32 47.13 -37.94 23.41
N VAL A 33 46.61 -38.93 24.14
CA VAL A 33 45.20 -39.36 24.00
C VAL A 33 44.22 -38.27 24.46
N LYS A 34 44.58 -37.49 25.48
CA LYS A 34 43.77 -36.37 25.96
C LYS A 34 43.74 -35.25 24.92
N ASP A 35 44.89 -34.83 24.41
CA ASP A 35 45.01 -33.80 23.36
C ASP A 35 44.23 -34.20 22.09
N CYS A 36 44.32 -35.48 21.68
CA CYS A 36 43.54 -36.01 20.56
C CYS A 36 42.01 -35.93 20.78
N LYS A 37 41.52 -36.04 22.02
CA LYS A 37 40.09 -35.88 22.33
C LYS A 37 39.67 -34.41 22.26
N GLU A 38 40.46 -33.51 22.84
CA GLU A 38 40.21 -32.07 22.81
C GLU A 38 40.20 -31.54 21.37
N LEU A 39 41.16 -31.96 20.54
CA LEU A 39 41.19 -31.67 19.11
C LEU A 39 39.96 -32.18 18.35
N ARG A 40 39.48 -33.39 18.68
CA ARG A 40 38.28 -33.96 18.07
C ARG A 40 37.04 -33.12 18.41
N GLU A 41 36.88 -32.73 19.67
CA GLU A 41 35.76 -31.89 20.12
C GLU A 41 35.76 -30.53 19.42
N LEU A 42 36.93 -29.88 19.32
CA LEU A 42 37.10 -28.62 18.60
C LEU A 42 36.80 -28.76 17.09
N SER A 43 37.24 -29.85 16.48
CA SER A 43 36.98 -30.15 15.06
C SER A 43 35.48 -30.35 14.79
N THR A 44 34.77 -31.04 15.68
CA THR A 44 33.30 -31.17 15.61
C THR A 44 32.62 -29.81 15.75
N ALA A 45 33.03 -28.98 16.71
CA ALA A 45 32.47 -27.65 16.90
C ALA A 45 32.68 -26.74 15.68
N LEU A 46 33.86 -26.80 15.03
CA LEU A 46 34.13 -26.10 13.77
C LEU A 46 33.18 -26.53 12.65
N TYR A 47 32.98 -27.84 12.51
CA TYR A 47 32.10 -28.39 11.49
C TYR A 47 30.64 -27.97 11.69
N ASP A 48 30.16 -28.03 12.94
CA ASP A 48 28.81 -27.60 13.30
C ASP A 48 28.61 -26.09 13.10
N LEU A 49 29.63 -25.27 13.39
CA LEU A 49 29.60 -23.83 13.12
C LEU A 49 29.51 -23.55 11.62
N LYS A 50 30.27 -24.28 10.80
CA LYS A 50 30.21 -24.15 9.34
C LYS A 50 28.81 -24.47 8.80
N ILE A 51 28.18 -25.55 9.28
CA ILE A 51 26.80 -25.90 8.90
C ILE A 51 25.84 -24.76 9.25
N GLN A 52 25.97 -24.17 10.44
CA GLN A 52 25.12 -23.07 10.88
C GLN A 52 25.31 -21.82 10.00
N ILE A 53 26.55 -21.46 9.67
CA ILE A 53 26.85 -20.33 8.77
C ILE A 53 26.23 -20.55 7.39
N THR A 54 26.49 -21.71 6.76
CA THR A 54 25.90 -22.03 5.45
C THR A 54 24.37 -22.00 5.48
N SER A 55 23.74 -22.42 6.59
CA SER A 55 22.28 -22.35 6.74
C SER A 55 21.76 -20.91 6.79
N VAL A 56 22.52 -19.96 7.33
CA VAL A 56 22.13 -18.54 7.35
C VAL A 56 22.36 -17.90 5.98
N ILE A 57 23.50 -18.17 5.33
CA ILE A 57 23.80 -17.72 3.97
C ILE A 57 22.69 -18.11 2.99
N ASN A 58 22.20 -19.35 3.08
CA ASN A 58 21.11 -19.82 2.21
C ASN A 58 19.77 -19.05 2.38
N ARG A 59 19.61 -18.27 3.45
CA ARG A 59 18.41 -17.43 3.71
C ARG A 59 18.55 -16.01 3.19
N GLU A 60 19.71 -15.60 2.69
CA GLU A 60 19.99 -14.24 2.21
C GLU A 60 18.94 -13.75 1.22
N ASN A 61 18.64 -14.56 0.20
CA ASN A 61 17.65 -14.22 -0.82
C ASN A 61 16.25 -14.02 -0.22
N ASP A 62 15.84 -14.86 0.73
CA ASP A 62 14.52 -14.75 1.37
C ASP A 62 14.39 -13.45 2.17
N ILE A 63 15.45 -13.07 2.89
CA ILE A 63 15.48 -11.84 3.70
C ILE A 63 15.53 -10.62 2.78
N SER A 64 16.37 -10.65 1.75
CA SER A 64 16.45 -9.58 0.74
C SER A 64 15.11 -9.36 0.04
N ASN A 65 14.41 -10.45 -0.32
CA ASN A 65 13.07 -10.37 -0.88
C ASN A 65 12.08 -9.70 0.07
N ASN A 66 12.13 -9.99 1.38
CA ASN A 66 11.26 -9.33 2.36
C ASN A 66 11.55 -7.82 2.44
N ILE A 67 12.82 -7.42 2.39
CA ILE A 67 13.19 -5.99 2.35
C ILE A 67 12.65 -5.32 1.09
N ASP A 68 12.76 -5.97 -0.08
CA ASP A 68 12.24 -5.41 -1.34
C ASP A 68 10.71 -5.29 -1.33
N ILE A 69 10.00 -6.26 -0.77
CA ILE A 69 8.54 -6.18 -0.58
C ILE A 69 8.20 -4.95 0.27
N VAL A 70 8.88 -4.77 1.41
CA VAL A 70 8.67 -3.59 2.27
C VAL A 70 8.99 -2.31 1.51
N SER A 71 10.13 -2.25 0.81
CA SER A 71 10.52 -1.08 0.01
C SER A 71 9.48 -0.69 -1.04
N ASN A 72 8.92 -1.66 -1.75
CA ASN A 72 7.90 -1.41 -2.77
C ASN A 72 6.60 -0.88 -2.14
N LYS A 73 6.16 -1.48 -1.03
CA LYS A 73 4.97 -1.01 -0.31
C LYS A 73 5.12 0.39 0.23
N LEU A 74 6.31 0.76 0.72
CA LEU A 74 6.59 2.14 1.14
C LEU A 74 6.47 3.12 -0.02
N ASN A 75 7.00 2.78 -1.19
CA ASN A 75 6.87 3.62 -2.38
C ASN A 75 5.40 3.80 -2.79
N GLU A 76 4.60 2.74 -2.73
CA GLU A 76 3.15 2.80 -2.97
C GLU A 76 2.45 3.72 -1.94
N ILE A 77 2.76 3.57 -0.65
CA ILE A 77 2.21 4.41 0.44
C ILE A 77 2.60 5.89 0.30
N ASP A 78 3.78 6.19 -0.24
CA ASP A 78 4.24 7.56 -0.47
C ASP A 78 3.64 8.20 -1.72
N ALA A 79 3.21 7.39 -2.69
CA ALA A 79 2.46 7.86 -3.84
C ALA A 79 1.01 8.24 -3.50
N ILE A 80 0.43 7.69 -2.43
CA ILE A 80 -0.94 8.03 -1.98
C ILE A 80 -0.97 9.48 -1.48
N GLN A 81 -1.71 10.34 -2.18
CA GLN A 81 -1.92 11.74 -1.85
C GLN A 81 -3.40 12.09 -1.79
N TYR A 82 -3.80 12.79 -0.73
CA TYR A 82 -5.19 13.23 -0.56
C TYR A 82 -5.27 14.75 -0.70
N ASN A 83 -5.85 15.22 -1.80
CA ASN A 83 -6.17 16.64 -1.97
C ASN A 83 -7.69 16.89 -1.91
N PHE A 84 -8.25 16.75 -0.71
CA PHE A 84 -9.70 16.98 -0.52
C PHE A 84 -10.10 18.43 -0.78
N GLU A 85 -9.20 19.41 -0.66
CA GLU A 85 -9.56 20.83 -0.85
C GLU A 85 -10.03 21.11 -2.29
N LYS A 86 -9.53 20.34 -3.28
CA LYS A 86 -9.95 20.46 -4.69
C LYS A 86 -11.46 20.22 -4.88
N TYR A 87 -12.05 19.33 -4.08
CA TYR A 87 -13.45 18.91 -4.24
C TYR A 87 -14.42 19.68 -3.34
N LYS A 88 -13.96 20.78 -2.73
CA LYS A 88 -14.70 21.49 -1.69
C LYS A 88 -16.05 22.03 -2.09
N GLU A 89 -16.17 22.47 -3.34
CA GLU A 89 -17.40 23.02 -3.90
C GLU A 89 -18.45 21.93 -4.17
N ILE A 90 -18.04 20.65 -4.23
CA ILE A 90 -18.93 19.50 -4.35
C ILE A 90 -19.46 19.06 -2.97
N PHE A 91 -18.73 19.33 -1.88
CA PHE A 91 -19.12 18.93 -0.51
C PHE A 91 -20.27 19.80 0.04
N ASP A 92 -21.52 19.43 -0.23
CA ASP A 92 -22.68 20.05 0.40
C ASP A 92 -22.96 19.47 1.80
N ASN A 93 -22.55 18.22 2.05
CA ASN A 93 -22.74 17.53 3.33
C ASN A 93 -21.51 17.67 4.25
N VAL A 94 -21.60 18.63 5.18
CA VAL A 94 -20.53 18.95 6.15
C VAL A 94 -20.16 17.75 7.05
N GLU A 95 -21.11 16.87 7.37
CA GLU A 95 -20.89 15.77 8.31
C GLU A 95 -20.15 14.58 7.67
N GLU A 96 -20.53 14.21 6.45
CA GLU A 96 -19.82 13.17 5.69
C GLU A 96 -18.41 13.64 5.27
N TYR A 97 -18.24 14.90 4.86
CA TYR A 97 -16.91 15.49 4.61
C TYR A 97 -16.02 15.43 5.86
N LYS A 98 -16.57 15.79 7.02
CA LYS A 98 -15.83 15.72 8.29
C LYS A 98 -15.40 14.28 8.61
N THR A 99 -16.26 13.31 8.36
CA THR A 99 -15.96 11.88 8.57
C THR A 99 -14.81 11.42 7.68
N LEU A 100 -14.81 11.84 6.41
CA LEU A 100 -13.73 11.55 5.47
C LEU A 100 -12.41 12.23 5.89
N ASP A 101 -12.47 13.49 6.32
CA ASP A 101 -11.30 14.23 6.81
C ASP A 101 -10.72 13.63 8.09
N ASP A 102 -11.56 13.25 9.06
CA ASP A 102 -11.16 12.55 10.28
C ASP A 102 -10.49 11.21 9.94
N THR A 103 -11.02 10.46 8.97
CA THR A 103 -10.45 9.18 8.50
C THR A 103 -9.07 9.39 7.85
N LYS A 104 -8.94 10.40 6.98
CA LYS A 104 -7.65 10.80 6.40
C LYS A 104 -6.65 11.18 7.49
N ASN A 105 -7.06 11.98 8.48
CA ASN A 105 -6.18 12.41 9.55
C ASN A 105 -5.71 11.21 10.42
N ALA A 106 -6.61 10.26 10.70
CA ALA A 106 -6.25 9.01 11.38
C ALA A 106 -5.23 8.19 10.58
N TYR A 107 -5.43 8.06 9.26
CA TYR A 107 -4.48 7.42 8.36
C TYR A 107 -3.09 8.09 8.39
N ILE A 108 -3.03 9.43 8.31
CA ILE A 108 -1.76 10.18 8.35
C ILE A 108 -1.01 9.92 9.67
N VAL A 109 -1.72 9.90 10.80
CA VAL A 109 -1.12 9.60 12.12
C VAL A 109 -0.58 8.17 12.15
N LYS A 110 -1.37 7.18 11.68
CA LYS A 110 -0.97 5.77 11.64
C LYS A 110 0.23 5.56 10.69
N LYS A 111 0.23 6.19 9.52
CA LYS A 111 1.37 6.23 8.59
C LYS A 111 2.62 6.75 9.30
N ALA A 112 2.53 7.90 9.96
CA ALA A 112 3.67 8.46 10.68
C ALA A 112 4.19 7.56 11.82
N GLU A 113 3.30 6.87 12.53
CA GLU A 113 3.66 5.96 13.62
C GLU A 113 4.40 4.71 13.10
N ILE A 114 3.88 4.07 12.05
CA ILE A 114 4.49 2.89 11.42
C ILE A 114 5.86 3.25 10.83
N LEU A 115 5.97 4.41 10.18
CA LEU A 115 7.18 4.81 9.46
C LEU A 115 8.27 5.46 10.34
N LYS A 116 7.96 5.80 11.60
CA LYS A 116 8.85 6.57 12.48
C LYS A 116 10.27 6.02 12.61
N ASN A 117 10.42 4.69 12.56
CA ASN A 117 11.69 4.01 12.78
C ASN A 117 12.15 3.15 11.59
N VAL A 118 11.48 3.27 10.44
CA VAL A 118 11.77 2.42 9.27
C VAL A 118 12.79 3.13 8.39
N ASP A 119 14.02 2.62 8.33
CA ASP A 119 15.08 3.09 7.43
C ASP A 119 15.54 1.94 6.53
N ILE A 120 14.81 1.72 5.43
CA ILE A 120 15.06 0.60 4.53
C ILE A 120 16.43 0.66 3.86
N ASN A 121 16.95 1.86 3.57
CA ASN A 121 18.27 1.97 2.97
C ASN A 121 19.34 1.50 3.96
N LYS A 122 19.24 1.94 5.21
CA LYS A 122 20.13 1.46 6.26
C LYS A 122 19.98 -0.04 6.51
N THR A 123 18.74 -0.57 6.53
CA THR A 123 18.51 -2.01 6.70
C THR A 123 19.15 -2.84 5.57
N LYS A 124 19.12 -2.35 4.33
CA LYS A 124 19.82 -2.98 3.18
C LYS A 124 21.34 -2.98 3.39
N GLU A 125 21.90 -1.82 3.74
CA GLU A 125 23.34 -1.69 4.01
C GLU A 125 23.79 -2.60 5.16
N ASP A 126 23.05 -2.63 6.28
CA ASP A 126 23.35 -3.47 7.43
C ASP A 126 23.27 -4.96 7.05
N LEU A 127 22.28 -5.38 6.25
CA LEU A 127 22.16 -6.77 5.78
C LEU A 127 23.36 -7.19 4.92
N ASP A 128 23.76 -6.36 3.97
CA ASP A 128 24.90 -6.59 3.10
C ASP A 128 26.20 -6.73 3.91
N ILE A 129 26.39 -5.87 4.94
CA ILE A 129 27.54 -5.96 5.84
C ILE A 129 27.54 -7.31 6.57
N TYR A 130 26.40 -7.71 7.15
CA TYR A 130 26.31 -8.95 7.91
C TYR A 130 26.54 -10.21 7.07
N PHE A 131 26.07 -10.25 5.81
CA PHE A 131 26.36 -11.38 4.92
C PHE A 131 27.82 -11.40 4.45
N ASN A 132 28.43 -10.24 4.19
CA ASN A 132 29.86 -10.17 3.92
C ASN A 132 30.69 -10.66 5.12
N ASP A 133 30.33 -10.27 6.34
CA ASP A 133 30.98 -10.74 7.57
C ASP A 133 30.83 -12.26 7.75
N LEU A 134 29.68 -12.85 7.39
CA LEU A 134 29.49 -14.31 7.40
C LEU A 134 30.35 -15.02 6.37
N ASP A 135 30.48 -14.46 5.18
CA ASP A 135 31.32 -15.00 4.11
C ASP A 135 32.81 -14.98 4.49
N GLU A 136 33.27 -13.88 5.11
CA GLU A 136 34.63 -13.79 5.67
C GLU A 136 34.84 -14.79 6.80
N LEU A 137 33.84 -14.92 7.69
CA LEU A 137 33.88 -15.89 8.77
C LEU A 137 33.96 -17.33 8.24
N GLU A 138 33.15 -17.69 7.25
CA GLU A 138 33.18 -19.02 6.63
C GLU A 138 34.56 -19.32 6.02
N LYS A 139 35.15 -18.34 5.32
CA LYS A 139 36.50 -18.47 4.74
C LYS A 139 37.56 -18.66 5.83
N SER A 140 37.45 -17.94 6.95
CA SER A 140 38.39 -18.00 8.08
C SER A 140 38.38 -19.35 8.80
N LEU A 141 37.29 -20.12 8.71
CA LEU A 141 37.15 -21.47 9.28
C LEU A 141 37.92 -22.56 8.50
N THR A 142 38.92 -22.19 7.70
CA THR A 142 39.80 -23.15 7.03
C THR A 142 40.73 -23.87 8.02
N LEU A 143 40.99 -25.16 7.78
CA LEU A 143 41.71 -26.06 8.68
C LEU A 143 43.14 -25.57 9.00
N SER A 144 43.34 -24.97 10.18
CA SER A 144 44.67 -24.89 10.82
C SER A 144 45.04 -26.25 11.41
N SER A 145 46.34 -26.55 11.45
CA SER A 145 46.90 -27.78 12.03
C SER A 145 47.42 -27.58 13.46
N ASN A 146 47.25 -26.38 14.04
CA ASN A 146 47.71 -26.03 15.38
C ASN A 146 46.53 -25.94 16.37
N GLU A 147 46.52 -26.76 17.42
CA GLU A 147 45.46 -26.86 18.43
C GLU A 147 45.15 -25.53 19.13
N MET A 148 46.17 -24.77 19.50
CA MET A 148 46.00 -23.50 20.23
C MET A 148 45.39 -22.43 19.32
N GLU A 149 45.73 -22.45 18.03
CA GLU A 149 45.09 -21.60 17.01
C GLU A 149 43.64 -22.03 16.77
N ILE A 150 43.36 -23.35 16.69
CA ILE A 150 42.00 -23.88 16.52
C ILE A 150 41.10 -23.41 17.66
N LYS A 151 41.54 -23.50 18.92
CA LYS A 151 40.73 -23.10 20.07
C LYS A 151 40.37 -21.61 20.07
N THR A 152 41.32 -20.74 19.74
CA THR A 152 41.09 -19.30 19.63
C THR A 152 40.19 -18.95 18.44
N ILE A 153 40.41 -19.60 17.28
CA ILE A 153 39.58 -19.42 16.08
C ILE A 153 38.14 -19.83 16.37
N VAL A 154 37.91 -21.00 16.96
CA VAL A 154 36.57 -21.50 17.32
C VAL A 154 35.84 -20.53 18.23
N GLN A 155 36.47 -20.10 19.33
CA GLN A 155 35.82 -19.26 20.32
C GLN A 155 35.45 -17.88 19.77
N ASN A 156 36.37 -17.24 19.05
CA ASN A 156 36.11 -15.94 18.44
C ASN A 156 35.04 -16.04 17.34
N SER A 157 35.12 -17.09 16.52
CA SER A 157 34.17 -17.30 15.42
C SER A 157 32.75 -17.56 15.92
N TYR A 158 32.61 -18.27 17.05
CA TYR A 158 31.30 -18.54 17.65
C TYR A 158 30.64 -17.25 18.15
N ASN A 159 31.39 -16.38 18.82
CA ASN A 159 30.88 -15.10 19.31
C ASN A 159 30.47 -14.19 18.14
N SER A 160 31.35 -14.05 17.14
CA SER A 160 31.04 -13.27 15.93
C SER A 160 29.81 -13.81 15.21
N PHE A 161 29.71 -15.13 15.00
CA PHE A 161 28.54 -15.75 14.38
C PHE A 161 27.27 -15.48 15.18
N SER A 162 27.31 -15.60 16.50
CA SER A 162 26.14 -15.36 17.35
C SER A 162 25.59 -13.94 17.19
N ASP A 163 26.48 -12.94 17.17
CA ASP A 163 26.09 -11.53 17.02
C ASP A 163 25.54 -11.25 15.61
N ILE A 164 26.24 -11.72 14.57
CA ILE A 164 25.80 -11.55 13.17
C ILE A 164 24.44 -12.24 12.93
N ASN A 165 24.32 -13.51 13.33
CA ASN A 165 23.09 -14.27 13.17
C ASN A 165 21.91 -13.63 13.92
N LYS A 166 22.16 -13.08 15.11
CA LYS A 166 21.12 -12.33 15.85
C LYS A 166 20.64 -11.13 15.04
N ASN A 167 21.56 -10.30 14.54
CA ASN A 167 21.21 -9.10 13.79
C ASN A 167 20.44 -9.43 12.49
N ILE A 168 20.86 -10.46 11.75
CA ILE A 168 20.15 -10.94 10.55
C ILE A 168 18.73 -11.40 10.90
N ASN A 169 18.56 -12.15 11.99
CA ASN A 169 17.24 -12.62 12.42
C ASN A 169 16.35 -11.47 12.93
N ASP A 170 16.93 -10.46 13.57
CA ASP A 170 16.20 -9.26 14.00
C ASP A 170 15.69 -8.49 12.76
N ILE A 171 16.50 -8.32 11.71
CA ILE A 171 16.08 -7.74 10.42
C ILE A 171 14.96 -8.56 9.78
N ASP A 172 15.14 -9.88 9.63
CA ASP A 172 14.12 -10.76 9.01
C ASP A 172 12.78 -10.67 9.76
N LYS A 173 12.82 -10.67 11.10
CA LYS A 173 11.64 -10.53 11.94
C LYS A 173 10.97 -9.17 11.80
N GLU A 174 11.76 -8.10 11.74
CA GLU A 174 11.25 -6.74 11.55
C GLU A 174 10.54 -6.62 10.20
N MET A 175 11.15 -7.06 9.10
CA MET A 175 10.54 -7.02 7.78
C MET A 175 9.24 -7.82 7.73
N LYS A 176 9.23 -9.05 8.27
CA LYS A 176 8.02 -9.89 8.35
C LYS A 176 6.91 -9.27 9.20
N THR A 177 7.26 -8.44 10.18
CA THR A 177 6.29 -7.72 11.01
C THR A 177 5.75 -6.50 10.27
N LEU A 178 6.59 -5.78 9.52
CA LEU A 178 6.19 -4.60 8.75
C LEU A 178 5.29 -4.94 7.57
N ILE A 179 5.54 -6.04 6.85
CA ILE A 179 4.74 -6.43 5.67
C ILE A 179 3.21 -6.34 5.92
N PRO A 180 2.63 -7.05 6.91
CA PRO A 180 1.18 -7.01 7.14
C PRO A 180 0.71 -5.63 7.63
N MET A 181 1.53 -4.87 8.35
CA MET A 181 1.19 -3.51 8.79
C MET A 181 1.08 -2.54 7.60
N LEU A 182 1.98 -2.69 6.62
CA LEU A 182 1.96 -1.92 5.39
C LEU A 182 0.82 -2.37 4.46
N ASP A 183 0.48 -3.66 4.42
CA ASP A 183 -0.70 -4.16 3.71
C ASP A 183 -1.99 -3.53 4.26
N GLU A 184 -2.13 -3.49 5.58
CA GLU A 184 -3.27 -2.84 6.24
C GLU A 184 -3.31 -1.35 5.92
N LEU A 185 -2.16 -0.66 5.98
CA LEU A 185 -2.07 0.76 5.67
C LEU A 185 -2.41 1.05 4.20
N LEU A 186 -1.92 0.26 3.25
CA LEU A 186 -2.29 0.38 1.83
C LEU A 186 -3.79 0.24 1.62
N ASN A 187 -4.40 -0.79 2.21
CA ASN A 187 -5.84 -1.02 2.12
C ASN A 187 -6.66 0.13 2.72
N GLU A 188 -6.27 0.64 3.90
CA GLU A 188 -6.89 1.82 4.50
C GLU A 188 -6.76 3.04 3.58
N GLY A 189 -5.58 3.23 3.00
CA GLY A 189 -5.33 4.33 2.09
C GLY A 189 -6.24 4.27 0.85
N HIS A 190 -6.32 3.10 0.24
CA HIS A 190 -7.18 2.85 -0.91
C HIS A 190 -8.68 3.01 -0.59
N ASN A 191 -9.11 2.61 0.60
CA ASN A 191 -10.49 2.80 1.03
C ASN A 191 -10.87 4.28 1.17
N ILE A 192 -9.91 5.15 1.52
CA ILE A 192 -10.15 6.59 1.56
C ILE A 192 -10.41 7.13 0.13
N ASP A 193 -9.64 6.72 -0.87
CA ASP A 193 -9.84 7.12 -2.27
C ASP A 193 -11.20 6.66 -2.80
N ILE A 194 -11.56 5.40 -2.54
CA ILE A 194 -12.86 4.83 -2.90
C ILE A 194 -13.99 5.62 -2.22
N SER A 195 -13.82 5.96 -0.94
CA SER A 195 -14.80 6.73 -0.19
C SER A 195 -14.97 8.15 -0.73
N LEU A 196 -13.85 8.82 -1.08
CA LEU A 196 -13.86 10.14 -1.71
C LEU A 196 -14.59 10.10 -3.05
N TYR A 197 -14.26 9.12 -3.90
CA TYR A 197 -14.90 8.93 -5.21
C TYR A 197 -16.41 8.73 -5.09
N ASN A 198 -16.84 7.78 -4.24
CA ASN A 198 -18.25 7.50 -4.02
C ASN A 198 -19.00 8.72 -3.47
N PHE A 199 -18.33 9.48 -2.62
CA PHE A 199 -18.87 10.71 -2.07
C PHE A 199 -19.08 11.77 -3.18
N ILE A 200 -18.08 12.01 -4.03
CA ILE A 200 -18.16 12.98 -5.15
C ILE A 200 -19.34 12.63 -6.04
N ILE A 201 -19.44 11.36 -6.48
CA ILE A 201 -20.53 10.89 -7.33
C ILE A 201 -21.89 11.13 -6.70
N ARG A 202 -22.05 10.73 -5.43
CA ARG A 202 -23.33 10.86 -4.74
C ARG A 202 -23.77 12.32 -4.65
N ASN A 203 -22.85 13.24 -4.39
CA ASN A 203 -23.18 14.67 -4.28
C ASN A 203 -23.53 15.27 -5.64
N ILE A 204 -22.78 14.93 -6.69
CA ILE A 204 -23.11 15.33 -8.07
C ILE A 204 -24.51 14.82 -8.44
N GLN A 205 -24.82 13.54 -8.18
CA GLN A 205 -26.14 12.96 -8.45
C GLN A 205 -27.27 13.69 -7.69
N ILE A 206 -27.05 14.06 -6.43
CA ILE A 206 -28.04 14.80 -5.64
C ILE A 206 -28.25 16.21 -6.20
N LYS A 207 -27.19 16.95 -6.51
CA LYS A 207 -27.27 18.30 -7.07
C LYS A 207 -28.02 18.29 -8.39
N ILE A 208 -27.59 17.43 -9.31
CA ILE A 208 -28.22 17.24 -10.61
C ILE A 208 -29.70 16.85 -10.45
N GLY A 209 -30.01 15.91 -9.55
CA GLY A 209 -31.40 15.50 -9.29
C GLY A 209 -32.29 16.66 -8.83
N ASN A 210 -31.76 17.56 -7.99
CA ASN A 210 -32.46 18.77 -7.57
C ASN A 210 -32.64 19.76 -8.72
N ASP A 211 -31.62 19.95 -9.56
CA ASP A 211 -31.69 20.87 -10.70
C ASP A 211 -32.69 20.41 -11.76
N ILE A 212 -32.75 19.12 -12.09
CA ILE A 212 -33.80 18.56 -12.97
C ILE A 212 -35.18 18.88 -12.41
N LYS A 213 -35.36 18.67 -11.10
CA LYS A 213 -36.65 18.89 -10.45
C LYS A 213 -37.06 20.36 -10.55
N ASN A 214 -36.14 21.28 -10.25
CA ASN A 214 -36.38 22.72 -10.34
C ASN A 214 -36.69 23.17 -11.77
N ILE A 215 -35.95 22.67 -12.77
CA ILE A 215 -36.19 22.97 -14.19
C ILE A 215 -37.60 22.51 -14.61
N ARG A 216 -37.99 21.28 -14.25
CA ARG A 216 -39.32 20.73 -14.58
C ARG A 216 -40.46 21.50 -13.90
N GLU A 217 -40.27 21.91 -12.65
CA GLU A 217 -41.24 22.75 -11.94
C GLU A 217 -41.42 24.11 -12.65
N GLN A 218 -40.33 24.77 -13.03
CA GLN A 218 -40.37 26.03 -13.76
C GLN A 218 -40.96 25.90 -15.17
N GLU A 219 -40.65 24.83 -15.89
CA GLU A 219 -41.25 24.53 -17.19
C GLU A 219 -42.76 24.37 -17.08
N ASN A 220 -43.24 23.61 -16.08
CA ASN A 220 -44.66 23.40 -15.84
C ASN A 220 -45.40 24.70 -15.50
N ASP A 221 -44.85 25.50 -14.58
CA ASP A 221 -45.44 26.79 -14.20
C ASP A 221 -45.52 27.75 -15.39
N THR A 222 -44.49 27.75 -16.24
CA THR A 222 -44.43 28.56 -17.44
C THR A 222 -45.45 28.11 -18.48
N ASN A 223 -45.59 26.80 -18.69
CA ASN A 223 -46.60 26.22 -19.59
C ASN A 223 -48.02 26.56 -19.16
N ILE A 224 -48.33 26.53 -17.86
CA ILE A 224 -49.63 26.95 -17.32
C ILE A 224 -49.91 28.42 -17.67
N CYS A 225 -48.93 29.31 -17.52
CA CYS A 225 -49.07 30.71 -17.89
C CYS A 225 -49.28 30.88 -19.40
N PHE A 226 -48.54 30.12 -20.22
CA PHE A 226 -48.70 30.14 -21.67
C PHE A 226 -50.10 29.71 -22.10
N GLU A 227 -50.62 28.60 -21.56
CA GLU A 227 -51.98 28.14 -21.82
C GLU A 227 -53.02 29.20 -21.44
N TYR A 228 -52.85 29.86 -20.29
CA TYR A 228 -53.73 30.95 -19.87
C TYR A 228 -53.74 32.11 -20.87
N ILE A 229 -52.57 32.57 -21.31
CA ILE A 229 -52.44 33.67 -22.31
C ILE A 229 -53.09 33.25 -23.64
N GLN A 230 -52.81 32.03 -24.11
CA GLN A 230 -53.34 31.52 -25.37
C GLN A 230 -54.87 31.40 -25.33
N ASN A 231 -55.43 30.92 -24.22
CA ASN A 231 -56.87 30.81 -24.04
C ASN A 231 -57.55 32.18 -24.05
N ASN A 232 -57.01 33.16 -23.32
CA ASN A 232 -57.56 34.52 -23.31
C ASN A 232 -57.50 35.17 -24.69
N TYR A 233 -56.40 35.00 -25.43
CA TYR A 233 -56.31 35.48 -26.80
C TYR A 233 -57.38 34.84 -27.70
N ASN A 234 -57.56 33.52 -27.61
CA ASN A 234 -58.58 32.81 -28.37
C ASN A 234 -60.00 33.32 -28.05
N PHE A 235 -60.30 33.59 -26.78
CA PHE A 235 -61.57 34.21 -26.36
C PHE A 235 -61.77 35.60 -26.98
N ILE A 236 -60.80 36.50 -26.83
CA ILE A 236 -60.87 37.86 -27.38
C ILE A 236 -61.04 37.83 -28.90
N LYS A 237 -60.30 36.96 -29.59
CA LYS A 237 -60.42 36.77 -31.04
C LYS A 237 -61.81 36.28 -31.44
N SER A 238 -62.40 35.39 -30.64
CA SER A 238 -63.78 34.92 -30.85
C SER A 238 -64.80 36.04 -30.67
N ASP A 239 -64.69 36.82 -29.60
CA ASP A 239 -65.57 37.96 -29.32
C ASP A 239 -65.49 39.02 -30.41
N ILE A 240 -64.28 39.38 -30.87
CA ILE A 240 -64.06 40.28 -32.01
C ILE A 240 -64.73 39.72 -33.27
N SER A 241 -64.58 38.43 -33.54
CA SER A 241 -65.22 37.80 -34.71
C SER A 241 -66.74 37.82 -34.61
N ILE A 242 -67.31 37.72 -33.41
CA ILE A 242 -68.75 37.85 -33.20
C ILE A 242 -69.16 39.31 -33.42
N PHE A 243 -68.45 40.27 -32.84
CA PHE A 243 -68.75 41.70 -32.96
C PHE A 243 -68.74 42.18 -34.42
N ASN A 244 -67.70 41.79 -35.17
CA ASN A 244 -67.54 42.11 -36.59
C ASN A 244 -68.61 41.48 -37.50
N LYS A 245 -69.46 40.54 -37.01
CA LYS A 245 -70.63 40.03 -37.76
C LYS A 245 -71.86 40.94 -37.63
N TYR A 246 -71.92 41.79 -36.60
CA TYR A 246 -73.08 42.61 -36.29
C TYR A 246 -72.92 44.09 -36.64
N ASP A 247 -71.69 44.56 -36.89
CA ASP A 247 -71.39 45.93 -37.30
C ASP A 247 -70.52 45.96 -38.58
N ASP A 248 -71.13 46.30 -39.71
CA ASP A 248 -70.47 46.37 -41.02
C ASP A 248 -69.68 47.67 -41.24
N HIS A 249 -69.84 48.67 -40.35
CA HIS A 249 -69.27 50.00 -40.54
C HIS A 249 -67.90 50.18 -39.87
N ILE A 250 -67.60 49.44 -38.80
CA ILE A 250 -66.30 49.49 -38.11
C ILE A 250 -65.85 48.04 -37.82
N LYS A 251 -64.94 47.53 -38.65
CA LYS A 251 -64.28 46.23 -38.39
C LYS A 251 -63.08 46.43 -37.49
N VAL A 252 -63.03 45.66 -36.39
CA VAL A 252 -61.84 45.54 -35.55
C VAL A 252 -60.93 44.48 -36.17
N ASP A 253 -59.89 44.91 -36.86
CA ASP A 253 -58.87 44.02 -37.45
C ASP A 253 -57.54 44.10 -36.68
N ASN A 254 -56.76 43.02 -36.71
CA ASN A 254 -55.39 42.93 -36.17
C ASN A 254 -55.24 43.17 -34.65
N TYR A 255 -56.09 42.56 -33.82
CA TYR A 255 -55.80 42.51 -32.38
C TYR A 255 -54.60 41.59 -32.11
N ILE A 256 -53.40 42.19 -32.07
CA ILE A 256 -52.23 41.74 -31.32
C ILE A 256 -51.73 40.31 -31.69
N SER A 257 -51.79 39.91 -32.96
CA SER A 257 -51.16 38.65 -33.45
C SER A 257 -49.68 38.58 -33.06
N ASN A 258 -48.95 39.69 -33.24
CA ASN A 258 -47.50 39.74 -33.00
C ASN A 258 -47.09 39.35 -31.58
N ASN A 259 -47.85 39.72 -30.53
CA ASN A 259 -47.43 39.35 -29.17
C ASN A 259 -47.68 37.87 -28.88
N ILE A 260 -48.72 37.26 -29.45
CA ILE A 260 -48.95 35.81 -29.33
C ILE A 260 -47.91 35.03 -30.13
N ASP A 261 -47.54 35.51 -31.32
CA ASP A 261 -46.47 34.91 -32.13
C ASP A 261 -45.12 34.99 -31.38
N VAL A 262 -44.84 36.11 -30.70
CA VAL A 262 -43.67 36.28 -29.83
C VAL A 262 -43.72 35.33 -28.62
N VAL A 263 -44.87 35.21 -27.95
CA VAL A 263 -45.09 34.32 -26.81
C VAL A 263 -44.87 32.85 -27.22
N ASN A 264 -45.46 32.41 -28.34
CA ASN A 264 -45.27 31.07 -28.88
C ASN A 264 -43.81 30.78 -29.25
N LYS A 265 -43.09 31.75 -29.81
CA LYS A 265 -41.66 31.62 -30.11
C LYS A 265 -40.83 31.43 -28.83
N HIS A 266 -41.10 32.20 -27.78
CA HIS A 266 -40.40 32.05 -26.50
C HIS A 266 -40.72 30.71 -25.83
N ASN A 267 -41.96 30.21 -25.92
CA ASN A 267 -42.29 28.89 -25.39
C ASN A 267 -41.50 27.78 -26.09
N SER A 268 -41.40 27.84 -27.43
CA SER A 268 -40.62 26.88 -28.20
C SER A 268 -39.13 26.91 -27.82
N LEU A 269 -38.55 28.10 -27.62
CA LEU A 269 -37.16 28.25 -27.18
C LEU A 269 -36.96 27.70 -25.77
N LEU A 270 -37.91 27.92 -24.87
CA LEU A 270 -37.87 27.37 -23.51
C LEU A 270 -37.84 25.84 -23.54
N SER A 271 -38.75 25.21 -24.27
CA SER A 271 -38.78 23.75 -24.41
C SER A 271 -37.46 23.20 -24.98
N GLU A 272 -36.87 23.89 -25.97
CA GLU A 272 -35.57 23.52 -26.52
C GLU A 272 -34.44 23.60 -25.48
N HIS A 273 -34.41 24.69 -24.69
CA HIS A 273 -33.42 24.84 -23.61
C HIS A 273 -33.59 23.79 -22.51
N VAL A 274 -34.83 23.46 -22.12
CA VAL A 274 -35.11 22.41 -21.14
C VAL A 274 -34.65 21.04 -21.64
N ILE A 275 -34.92 20.71 -22.91
CA ILE A 275 -34.45 19.47 -23.54
C ILE A 275 -32.91 19.43 -23.54
N ASN A 276 -32.24 20.52 -23.94
CA ASN A 276 -30.78 20.58 -23.95
C ASN A 276 -30.17 20.40 -22.55
N ALA A 277 -30.70 21.09 -21.54
CA ALA A 277 -30.25 20.94 -20.16
C ALA A 277 -30.47 19.51 -19.65
N THR A 278 -31.63 18.91 -19.95
CA THR A 278 -31.95 17.52 -19.58
C THR A 278 -30.99 16.53 -20.25
N ASN A 279 -30.67 16.72 -21.53
CA ASN A 279 -29.73 15.86 -22.25
C ASN A 279 -28.31 15.94 -21.69
N ILE A 280 -27.83 17.15 -21.33
CA ILE A 280 -26.51 17.30 -20.69
C ILE A 280 -26.49 16.55 -19.36
N ILE A 281 -27.54 16.70 -18.57
CA ILE A 281 -27.70 15.99 -17.29
C ILE A 281 -27.72 14.47 -17.49
N GLU A 282 -28.48 13.96 -18.47
CA GLU A 282 -28.53 12.52 -18.76
C GLU A 282 -27.16 12.00 -19.20
N ASN A 283 -26.40 12.76 -20.00
CA ASN A 283 -25.03 12.40 -20.36
C ASN A 283 -24.12 12.30 -19.14
N ILE A 284 -24.20 13.24 -18.19
CA ILE A 284 -23.42 13.17 -16.94
C ILE A 284 -23.80 11.91 -16.15
N MET A 285 -25.10 11.59 -16.05
CA MET A 285 -25.57 10.39 -15.37
C MET A 285 -25.11 9.10 -16.05
N THR A 286 -25.11 9.04 -17.39
CA THR A 286 -24.57 7.90 -18.14
C THR A 286 -23.07 7.74 -17.92
N SER A 287 -22.30 8.83 -17.98
CA SER A 287 -20.87 8.78 -17.67
C SER A 287 -20.63 8.25 -16.26
N ILE A 288 -21.36 8.72 -15.25
CA ILE A 288 -21.27 8.22 -13.87
C ILE A 288 -21.51 6.69 -13.78
N VAL A 289 -22.48 6.16 -14.53
CA VAL A 289 -22.79 4.72 -14.55
C VAL A 289 -21.66 3.92 -15.22
N GLU A 290 -21.17 4.37 -16.37
CA GLU A 290 -20.06 3.71 -17.10
C GLU A 290 -18.79 3.66 -16.26
N ILE A 291 -18.51 4.73 -15.51
CA ILE A 291 -17.34 4.78 -14.62
C ILE A 291 -17.49 3.81 -13.44
N ASN A 292 -18.67 3.68 -12.85
CA ASN A 292 -18.90 2.74 -11.76
C ASN A 292 -18.71 1.27 -12.17
N GLU A 293 -18.77 0.95 -13.46
CA GLU A 293 -18.47 -0.38 -13.99
C GLU A 293 -16.95 -0.60 -14.17
N ASP A 294 -16.17 0.47 -14.34
CA ASP A 294 -14.71 0.47 -14.55
C ASP A 294 -13.97 0.79 -13.24
N THR A 295 -13.97 -0.18 -12.33
CA THR A 295 -13.48 -0.05 -10.93
C THR A 295 -11.95 -0.11 -10.77
N GLU A 296 -11.18 0.14 -11.84
CA GLU A 296 -9.72 0.13 -11.75
C GLU A 296 -9.18 1.40 -11.07
N MET A 297 -8.39 1.20 -10.01
CA MET A 297 -7.95 2.28 -9.12
C MET A 297 -7.16 3.41 -9.79
N ASN A 298 -6.48 3.10 -10.90
CA ASN A 298 -5.65 4.05 -11.65
C ASN A 298 -6.46 5.03 -12.50
N SER A 299 -7.76 4.79 -12.74
CA SER A 299 -8.62 5.68 -13.51
C SER A 299 -9.44 6.64 -12.64
N LEU A 300 -9.44 6.44 -11.31
CA LEU A 300 -10.31 7.18 -10.38
C LEU A 300 -10.04 8.69 -10.38
N GLU A 301 -8.77 9.10 -10.36
CA GLU A 301 -8.39 10.53 -10.31
C GLU A 301 -8.71 11.26 -11.63
N GLU A 302 -8.35 10.68 -12.77
CA GLU A 302 -8.73 11.20 -14.10
C GLU A 302 -10.25 11.30 -14.26
N THR A 303 -10.96 10.38 -13.63
CA THR A 303 -12.41 10.35 -13.72
C THR A 303 -13.08 11.36 -12.82
N GLN A 304 -12.57 11.57 -11.60
CA GLN A 304 -13.02 12.66 -10.73
C GLN A 304 -12.86 14.01 -11.43
N ASP A 305 -11.77 14.19 -12.17
CA ASP A 305 -11.49 15.43 -12.91
C ASP A 305 -12.44 15.65 -14.08
N LYS A 306 -12.75 14.59 -14.86
CA LYS A 306 -13.77 14.65 -15.92
C LYS A 306 -15.16 14.96 -15.36
N LEU A 307 -15.52 14.38 -14.21
CA LEU A 307 -16.81 14.65 -13.56
C LEU A 307 -16.92 16.09 -13.07
N LEU A 308 -15.84 16.65 -12.53
CA LEU A 308 -15.78 18.06 -12.15
C LEU A 308 -15.90 18.97 -13.39
N GLU A 309 -15.17 18.69 -14.47
CA GLU A 309 -15.23 19.47 -15.72
C GLU A 309 -16.63 19.44 -16.35
N LEU A 310 -17.30 18.28 -16.33
CA LEU A 310 -18.67 18.15 -16.82
C LEU A 310 -19.67 18.95 -15.96
N TYR A 311 -19.44 19.03 -14.66
CA TYR A 311 -20.27 19.82 -13.75
C TYR A 311 -20.01 21.33 -13.89
N GLU A 312 -18.76 21.77 -14.01
CA GLU A 312 -18.39 23.19 -14.17
C GLU A 312 -18.87 23.80 -15.49
N ASN A 313 -19.02 22.97 -16.54
CA ASN A 313 -19.55 23.39 -17.83
C ASN A 313 -21.10 23.39 -17.90
N PHE A 314 -21.77 23.01 -16.82
CA PHE A 314 -23.22 23.08 -16.66
C PHE A 314 -23.67 24.47 -16.20
#